data_AF-A0A2S5RAF2-F1
#
_entry.id   AF-A0A2S5RAF2-F1
#
_cell.length_a   1.000
_cell.length_b   1.000
_cell.length_c   1.000
_cell.angle_alpha   90.00
_cell.angle_beta   90.00
_cell.angle_gamma   90.00
#
_symmetry.space_group_name_H-M   'P 1'
#
loop_
_entity.id
_entity.type
_entity.pdbx_description
1 polymer ?
#
loop_
_entity_poly.entity_id
_entity_poly.type
_entity_poly.pdbx_seq_one_letter_code
_entity_poly.pdbx_strand_id
1 'polypeptide(L)'
;MTPAESRAYFERYKDNPVPVGTYKGDKMKEVVDNRTQETGLKHEQHHVWPVAQSREISKVTGKQYKNNAVIPLPLKLHQAQNRKVMHKRNETLKPQNPRESLLQGVQDTRQGLLDAGCDRMKTNEACLEALKKIKADNPERFSGKIPPKP
;
A
#
# COMPACT_ATOMS: atom_id res chain seq x y z
N MET A 1 -11.00 -6.11 12.89
CA MET A 1 -12.28 -6.53 12.29
C MET A 1 -12.26 -8.03 12.21
N THR A 2 -13.39 -8.70 12.37
CA THR A 2 -13.51 -10.13 12.08
C THR A 2 -13.42 -10.36 10.57
N PRO A 3 -13.09 -11.58 10.11
CA PRO A 3 -13.11 -11.88 8.67
C PRO A 3 -14.46 -11.58 8.00
N ALA A 4 -15.58 -11.79 8.71
CA ALA A 4 -16.92 -11.48 8.19
C ALA A 4 -17.14 -9.97 8.03
N GLU A 5 -16.71 -9.16 9.00
CA GLU A 5 -16.77 -7.70 8.92
C GLU A 5 -15.92 -7.15 7.75
N SER A 6 -14.73 -7.70 7.53
CA SER A 6 -13.86 -7.29 6.42
C SER A 6 -14.48 -7.62 5.07
N ARG A 7 -15.07 -8.82 4.91
CA ARG A 7 -15.79 -9.19 3.68
C ARG A 7 -17.00 -8.29 3.43
N ALA A 8 -17.81 -8.02 4.46
CA ALA A 8 -18.96 -7.14 4.36
C ALA A 8 -18.56 -5.72 3.94
N TYR A 9 -17.43 -5.21 4.45
CA TYR A 9 -16.88 -3.93 4.02
C TYR A 9 -16.52 -3.93 2.52
N PHE A 10 -15.78 -4.95 2.04
CA PHE A 10 -15.40 -4.99 0.62
C PHE A 10 -16.59 -5.20 -0.31
N GLU A 11 -17.59 -5.99 0.10
CA GLU A 11 -18.81 -6.20 -0.67
C GLU A 11 -19.63 -4.91 -0.80
N ARG A 12 -19.74 -4.12 0.29
CA ARG A 12 -20.41 -2.82 0.25
C ARG A 12 -19.80 -1.87 -0.79
N TYR A 13 -18.50 -1.98 -1.04
CA TYR A 13 -17.77 -1.16 -1.99
C TYR A 13 -17.32 -1.94 -3.23
N LYS A 14 -18.01 -3.01 -3.63
CA LYS A 14 -17.58 -3.97 -4.68
C LYS A 14 -17.12 -3.34 -6.00
N ASP A 15 -17.69 -2.19 -6.39
CA ASP A 15 -17.32 -1.51 -7.64
C ASP A 15 -15.91 -0.87 -7.54
N ASN A 16 -15.57 -0.36 -6.36
CA ASN A 16 -14.28 0.25 -6.05
C ASN A 16 -13.85 -0.01 -4.59
N PRO A 17 -13.51 -1.25 -4.22
CA PRO A 17 -13.28 -1.60 -2.82
C PRO A 17 -11.99 -0.97 -2.28
N VAL A 18 -11.01 -0.78 -3.16
CA VAL A 18 -9.65 -0.33 -2.84
C VAL A 18 -9.25 0.82 -3.78
N PRO A 19 -9.77 2.05 -3.57
CA PRO A 19 -9.40 3.19 -4.39
C PRO A 19 -7.92 3.53 -4.18
N VAL A 20 -7.23 3.87 -5.26
CA VAL A 20 -5.82 4.30 -5.22
C VAL A 20 -5.75 5.81 -5.38
N GLY A 21 -4.90 6.45 -4.61
CA GLY A 21 -4.69 7.88 -4.75
C GLY A 21 -3.37 8.38 -4.19
N THR A 22 -3.30 9.68 -3.96
CA THR A 22 -2.12 10.37 -3.42
C THR A 22 -2.30 10.61 -1.92
N TYR A 23 -1.27 10.32 -1.13
CA TYR A 23 -1.26 10.58 0.32
C TYR A 23 -1.59 12.04 0.62
N LYS A 24 -2.56 12.25 1.51
CA LYS A 24 -3.11 13.57 1.88
C LYS A 24 -3.64 14.40 0.70
N GLY A 25 -3.87 13.80 -0.47
CA GLY A 25 -4.54 14.46 -1.60
C GLY A 25 -6.03 14.62 -1.34
N ASP A 26 -6.65 15.68 -1.85
CA ASP A 26 -8.02 16.05 -1.48
C ASP A 26 -9.05 14.98 -1.85
N LYS A 27 -8.91 14.35 -3.02
CA LYS A 27 -9.74 13.20 -3.42
C LYS A 27 -9.68 12.04 -2.42
N MET A 28 -8.50 11.77 -1.83
CA MET A 28 -8.36 10.68 -0.86
C MET A 28 -8.86 11.07 0.53
N LYS A 29 -8.81 12.36 0.90
CA LYS A 29 -9.46 12.84 2.12
C LYS A 29 -10.97 12.68 2.00
N GLU A 30 -11.55 13.12 0.88
CA GLU A 30 -12.98 12.98 0.61
C GLU A 30 -13.45 11.53 0.67
N VAL A 31 -12.72 10.59 0.05
CA VAL A 31 -13.03 9.16 0.15
C VAL A 31 -12.98 8.66 1.59
N VAL A 32 -11.95 9.07 2.36
CA VAL A 32 -11.80 8.69 3.77
C VAL A 32 -12.96 9.24 4.61
N ASP A 33 -13.32 10.50 4.41
CA ASP A 33 -14.36 11.19 5.16
C ASP A 33 -15.73 10.57 4.85
N ASN A 34 -16.07 10.39 3.57
CA ASN A 34 -17.32 9.78 3.14
C ASN A 34 -17.45 8.35 3.68
N ARG A 35 -16.43 7.50 3.52
CA ARG A 35 -16.46 6.12 4.05
C ARG A 35 -16.52 6.10 5.57
N THR A 36 -15.86 7.04 6.26
CA THR A 36 -15.92 7.14 7.72
C THR A 36 -17.33 7.51 8.18
N GLN A 37 -17.98 8.47 7.53
CA GLN A 37 -19.38 8.84 7.81
C GLN A 37 -20.35 7.68 7.54
N GLU A 38 -20.19 6.99 6.41
CA GLU A 38 -21.06 5.90 5.98
C GLU A 38 -20.98 4.61 6.81
N THR A 39 -19.80 4.33 7.38
CA THR A 39 -19.51 3.06 8.07
C THR A 39 -19.31 3.24 9.57
N GLY A 40 -19.08 4.46 10.04
CA GLY A 40 -18.63 4.74 11.41
C GLY A 40 -17.21 4.24 11.71
N LEU A 41 -16.48 3.71 10.72
CA LEU A 41 -15.13 3.18 10.90
C LEU A 41 -14.10 4.27 10.60
N LYS A 42 -13.12 4.42 11.50
CA LYS A 42 -11.96 5.26 11.24
C LYS A 42 -11.10 4.64 10.13
N HIS A 43 -10.86 5.39 9.06
CA HIS A 43 -9.99 4.99 7.96
C HIS A 43 -8.59 5.62 8.08
N GLU A 44 -7.59 4.95 7.51
CA GLU A 44 -6.22 5.44 7.38
C GLU A 44 -5.76 5.26 5.91
N GLN A 45 -4.88 6.14 5.43
CA GLN A 45 -4.29 6.05 4.11
C GLN A 45 -2.99 5.24 4.16
N HIS A 46 -3.01 4.05 3.56
CA HIS A 46 -1.88 3.12 3.59
C HIS A 46 -1.03 3.24 2.35
N HIS A 47 0.25 3.55 2.52
CA HIS A 47 1.19 3.49 1.40
C HIS A 47 1.27 2.07 0.85
N VAL A 48 1.18 1.92 -0.47
CA VAL A 48 1.29 0.60 -1.12
C VAL A 48 2.74 0.09 -1.07
N TRP A 49 3.70 0.99 -1.28
CA TRP A 49 5.11 0.70 -1.02
C TRP A 49 5.47 1.17 0.40
N PRO A 50 6.01 0.31 1.28
CA PRO A 50 6.27 0.69 2.66
C PRO A 50 7.25 1.85 2.80
N VAL A 51 6.86 2.86 3.57
CA VAL A 51 7.68 4.07 3.81
C VAL A 51 9.04 3.73 4.42
N ALA A 52 9.11 2.77 5.34
CA ALA A 52 10.36 2.35 5.96
C ALA A 52 11.35 1.80 4.93
N GLN A 53 10.89 0.96 4.00
CA GLN A 53 11.74 0.43 2.94
C GLN A 53 12.15 1.52 1.94
N SER A 54 11.23 2.38 1.54
CA SER A 54 11.52 3.50 0.65
C SER A 54 12.62 4.41 1.21
N ARG A 55 12.57 4.70 2.52
CA ARG A 55 13.62 5.46 3.23
C ARG A 55 14.95 4.72 3.23
N GLU A 56 14.95 3.42 3.48
CA GLU A 56 16.18 2.63 3.51
C GLU A 56 16.85 2.58 2.13
N ILE A 57 16.08 2.33 1.07
CA ILE A 57 16.57 2.40 -0.31
C ILE A 57 17.10 3.79 -0.64
N SER A 58 16.46 4.85 -0.14
CA SER A 58 16.94 6.22 -0.35
C SER A 58 18.33 6.44 0.25
N LYS A 59 18.59 5.90 1.44
CA LYS A 59 19.92 5.95 2.07
C LYS A 59 20.96 5.19 1.25
N VAL A 60 20.64 3.96 0.84
CA VAL A 60 21.60 3.09 0.14
C VAL A 60 21.92 3.63 -1.26
N THR A 61 20.95 4.22 -1.95
CA THR A 61 21.14 4.71 -3.33
C THR A 61 21.49 6.20 -3.43
N GLY A 62 21.38 6.96 -2.34
CA GLY A 62 21.50 8.42 -2.34
C GLY A 62 20.38 9.16 -3.10
N LYS A 63 19.39 8.42 -3.63
CA LYS A 63 18.27 8.98 -4.39
C LYS A 63 17.06 9.14 -3.49
N GLN A 64 16.37 10.26 -3.59
CA GLN A 64 15.04 10.39 -2.98
C GLN A 64 14.01 9.60 -3.80
N TYR A 65 12.99 9.02 -3.17
CA TYR A 65 11.88 8.40 -3.88
C TYR A 65 10.56 8.99 -3.41
N LYS A 66 9.74 9.44 -4.37
CA LYS A 66 8.37 9.83 -4.10
C LYS A 66 7.54 8.58 -3.83
N ASN A 67 6.92 8.51 -2.67
CA ASN A 67 6.14 7.35 -2.27
C ASN A 67 4.77 7.80 -1.76
N ASN A 68 3.96 8.35 -2.65
CA ASN A 68 2.67 8.94 -2.28
C ASN A 68 1.48 8.08 -2.67
N ALA A 69 1.67 6.94 -3.34
CA ALA A 69 0.57 6.07 -3.71
C ALA A 69 0.00 5.36 -2.47
N VAL A 70 -1.28 5.63 -2.18
CA VAL A 70 -1.96 5.12 -0.99
C VAL A 70 -3.31 4.49 -1.33
N ILE A 71 -3.77 3.62 -0.43
CA ILE A 71 -5.11 3.05 -0.42
C ILE A 71 -5.76 3.36 0.95
N PRO A 72 -6.99 3.92 1.00
CA PRO A 72 -7.68 4.15 2.26
C PRO A 72 -8.37 2.86 2.71
N LEU A 73 -8.08 2.41 3.94
CA LEU A 73 -8.72 1.22 4.52
C LEU A 73 -9.11 1.49 5.98
N PRO A 74 -10.09 0.75 6.52
CA PRO A 74 -10.39 0.79 7.94
C PRO A 74 -9.16 0.47 8.77
N LEU A 75 -8.92 1.21 9.85
CA LEU A 75 -7.77 1.04 10.75
C LEU A 75 -7.61 -0.40 11.25
N LYS A 76 -8.75 -1.05 11.53
CA LYS A 76 -8.82 -2.43 12.03
C LYS A 76 -8.62 -3.51 10.94
N LEU A 77 -8.53 -3.13 9.68
CA LEU A 77 -8.17 -3.98 8.54
C LEU A 77 -6.66 -3.84 8.24
N HIS A 78 -6.12 -2.64 8.48
CA HIS A 78 -4.69 -2.37 8.44
C HIS A 78 -3.88 -3.08 9.53
N GLN A 79 -4.44 -3.20 10.73
CA GLN A 79 -3.79 -3.77 11.90
C GLN A 79 -4.59 -4.95 12.43
N ALA A 80 -4.08 -6.18 12.30
CA ALA A 80 -4.64 -7.34 13.00
C ALA A 80 -3.75 -7.66 14.20
N GLN A 81 -4.34 -7.77 15.39
CA GLN A 81 -3.64 -8.13 16.63
C GLN A 81 -2.40 -7.25 16.91
N ASN A 82 -2.52 -5.92 16.79
CA ASN A 82 -1.42 -4.96 16.95
C ASN A 82 -0.23 -5.14 15.99
N ARG A 83 -0.39 -5.89 14.89
CA ARG A 83 0.60 -5.99 13.81
C ARG A 83 0.02 -5.47 12.50
N LYS A 84 0.82 -4.72 11.73
CA LYS A 84 0.45 -4.31 10.38
C LYS A 84 0.33 -5.57 9.51
N VAL A 85 -0.88 -5.88 9.03
CA VAL A 85 -1.12 -7.06 8.19
C VAL A 85 -0.44 -6.88 6.84
N MET A 86 -0.50 -5.66 6.32
CA MET A 86 0.25 -5.24 5.14
C MET A 86 1.69 -4.93 5.54
N HIS A 87 2.64 -5.54 4.82
CA HIS A 87 4.10 -5.34 4.94
C HIS A 87 4.81 -6.02 6.12
N LYS A 88 4.23 -7.07 6.71
CA LYS A 88 4.84 -7.85 7.81
C LYS A 88 6.26 -8.36 7.49
N ARG A 89 6.57 -8.65 6.22
CA ARG A 89 7.89 -9.15 5.81
C ARG A 89 8.99 -8.08 5.84
N ASN A 90 8.66 -6.81 6.01
CA ASN A 90 9.66 -5.74 6.14
C ASN A 90 10.46 -5.80 7.44
N GLU A 91 9.88 -6.39 8.49
CA GLU A 91 10.56 -6.51 9.78
C GLU A 91 11.77 -7.44 9.69
N THR A 92 11.74 -8.40 8.76
CA THR A 92 12.77 -9.45 8.62
C THR A 92 13.59 -9.34 7.34
N LEU A 93 13.03 -8.84 6.24
CA LEU A 93 13.70 -8.76 4.95
C LEU A 93 13.89 -7.29 4.53
N LYS A 94 15.15 -6.92 4.28
CA LYS A 94 15.57 -5.59 3.83
C LYS A 94 16.11 -5.67 2.41
N PRO A 95 15.28 -5.38 1.39
CA PRO A 95 15.68 -5.43 0.00
C PRO A 95 16.92 -4.60 -0.28
N GLN A 96 17.81 -5.14 -1.11
CA GLN A 96 19.06 -4.51 -1.47
C GLN A 96 19.00 -3.82 -2.82
N ASN A 97 17.82 -3.66 -3.43
CA ASN A 97 17.65 -2.73 -4.55
C ASN A 97 16.25 -2.12 -4.65
N PRO A 98 16.11 -0.97 -5.31
CA PRO A 98 14.84 -0.25 -5.39
C PRO A 98 13.72 -1.08 -6.02
N ARG A 99 14.06 -1.90 -7.03
CA ARG A 99 13.08 -2.73 -7.74
C ARG A 99 12.53 -3.84 -6.86
N GLU A 100 13.41 -4.56 -6.15
CA GLU A 100 13.02 -5.59 -5.18
C GLU A 100 12.20 -4.99 -4.05
N SER A 101 12.59 -3.82 -3.54
CA SER A 101 11.83 -3.13 -2.50
C SER A 101 10.41 -2.77 -2.95
N LEU A 102 10.28 -2.19 -4.14
CA LEU A 102 8.97 -1.86 -4.68
C LEU A 102 8.14 -3.13 -4.92
N LEU A 103 8.75 -4.17 -5.49
CA LEU A 103 8.08 -5.44 -5.75
C LEU A 103 7.56 -6.08 -4.47
N GLN A 104 8.41 -6.17 -3.43
CA GLN A 104 8.03 -6.74 -2.15
C GLN A 104 6.88 -5.95 -1.52
N GLY A 105 6.97 -4.62 -1.51
CA GLY A 105 5.91 -3.76 -0.97
C GLY A 105 4.55 -4.01 -1.63
N VAL A 106 4.53 -4.04 -2.97
CA VAL A 106 3.31 -4.32 -3.75
C VAL A 106 2.78 -5.74 -3.49
N GLN A 107 3.66 -6.75 -3.42
CA GLN A 107 3.26 -8.13 -3.12
C GLN A 107 2.65 -8.27 -1.72
N ASP A 108 3.21 -7.58 -0.74
CA ASP A 108 2.73 -7.60 0.64
C ASP A 108 1.38 -6.88 0.78
N THR A 109 1.19 -5.74 0.10
CA THR A 109 -0.13 -5.09 0.04
C THR A 109 -1.15 -6.00 -0.64
N ARG A 110 -0.78 -6.62 -1.78
CA ARG A 110 -1.64 -7.55 -2.50
C ARG A 110 -2.10 -8.70 -1.61
N GLN A 111 -1.17 -9.35 -0.91
CA GLN A 111 -1.48 -10.46 -0.02
C GLN A 111 -2.37 -10.01 1.14
N GLY A 112 -2.06 -8.87 1.77
CA GLY A 112 -2.87 -8.35 2.87
C GLY A 112 -4.32 -8.03 2.48
N LEU A 113 -4.55 -7.54 1.26
CA LEU A 113 -5.91 -7.30 0.73
C LEU A 113 -6.66 -8.60 0.46
N LEU A 114 -5.98 -9.61 -0.13
CA LEU A 114 -6.56 -10.92 -0.38
C LEU A 114 -6.92 -11.64 0.93
N ASP A 115 -6.02 -11.61 1.92
CA ASP A 115 -6.23 -12.21 3.23
C ASP A 115 -7.37 -11.53 4.00
N ALA A 116 -7.55 -10.23 3.79
CA ALA A 116 -8.68 -9.48 4.33
C ALA A 116 -10.00 -9.76 3.60
N GLY A 117 -9.98 -10.52 2.50
CA GLY A 117 -11.17 -10.93 1.76
C GLY A 117 -11.58 -10.00 0.63
N CYS A 118 -10.70 -9.12 0.14
CA CYS A 118 -10.95 -8.33 -1.06
C CYS A 118 -10.95 -9.23 -2.31
N ASP A 119 -11.78 -8.90 -3.30
CA ASP A 119 -11.77 -9.58 -4.58
C ASP A 119 -10.38 -9.56 -5.24
N ARG A 120 -10.03 -10.66 -5.89
CA ARG A 120 -8.72 -10.84 -6.52
C ARG A 120 -8.51 -9.90 -7.69
N MET A 121 -9.51 -9.70 -8.56
CA MET A 121 -9.37 -8.80 -9.70
C MET A 121 -9.20 -7.36 -9.21
N LYS A 122 -10.06 -6.90 -8.30
CA LYS A 122 -9.99 -5.55 -7.71
C LYS A 122 -8.69 -5.29 -6.98
N THR A 123 -8.19 -6.28 -6.23
CA THR A 123 -6.88 -6.19 -5.57
C THR A 123 -5.76 -6.00 -6.60
N ASN A 124 -5.78 -6.76 -7.69
CA ASN A 124 -4.75 -6.71 -8.72
C ASN A 124 -4.77 -5.36 -9.47
N GLU A 125 -5.96 -4.87 -9.79
CA GLU A 125 -6.16 -3.56 -10.41
C GLU A 125 -5.58 -2.44 -9.54
N ALA A 126 -5.95 -2.40 -8.26
CA ALA A 126 -5.44 -1.41 -7.32
C ALA A 126 -3.91 -1.48 -7.16
N CYS A 127 -3.34 -2.68 -7.02
CA CYS A 127 -1.89 -2.85 -6.94
C CYS A 127 -1.17 -2.41 -8.22
N LEU A 128 -1.75 -2.68 -9.40
CA LEU A 128 -1.20 -2.27 -10.68
C LEU A 128 -1.26 -0.75 -10.87
N GLU A 129 -2.38 -0.13 -10.50
CA GLU A 129 -2.56 1.32 -10.55
C GLU A 129 -1.55 2.02 -9.63
N ALA A 130 -1.42 1.56 -8.39
CA ALA A 130 -0.44 2.08 -7.44
C ALA A 130 0.99 1.92 -7.96
N LEU A 131 1.33 0.77 -8.55
CA LEU A 131 2.64 0.53 -9.15
C LEU A 131 2.93 1.50 -10.30
N LYS A 132 1.95 1.73 -11.19
CA LYS A 132 2.07 2.70 -12.29
C LYS A 132 2.32 4.11 -11.74
N LYS A 133 1.55 4.53 -10.73
CA LYS A 133 1.70 5.84 -10.08
C LYS A 133 3.09 6.02 -9.45
N ILE A 134 3.56 5.04 -8.69
CA ILE A 134 4.89 5.09 -8.06
C ILE A 134 5.99 5.19 -9.12
N LYS A 135 5.90 4.41 -10.20
CA LYS A 135 6.88 4.47 -11.30
C LYS A 135 6.86 5.81 -12.03
N ALA A 136 5.67 6.36 -12.30
CA ALA A 136 5.52 7.66 -12.94
C ALA A 136 6.09 8.80 -12.08
N ASP A 137 5.91 8.74 -10.76
CA ASP A 137 6.48 9.71 -9.82
C ASP A 137 8.02 9.62 -9.69
N ASN A 138 8.62 8.53 -10.18
CA ASN A 138 10.04 8.21 -10.05
C ASN A 138 10.61 7.64 -11.36
N PRO A 139 10.61 8.41 -12.45
CA PRO A 139 11.11 7.95 -13.74
C PRO A 139 12.55 7.44 -13.62
N GLU A 140 12.81 6.25 -14.17
CA GLU A 140 14.13 5.60 -14.20
C GLU A 140 14.78 5.30 -12.83
N ARG A 141 14.08 5.51 -11.70
CA ARG A 141 14.69 5.26 -10.38
C ARG A 141 14.68 3.80 -9.97
N PHE A 142 13.91 2.96 -10.66
CA PHE A 142 13.77 1.53 -10.39
C PHE A 142 14.50 0.63 -11.40
N SER A 143 15.30 1.20 -12.31
CA SER A 143 16.07 0.45 -13.33
C SER A 143 17.48 0.04 -12.87
N GLY A 144 18.01 0.65 -11.79
CA GLY A 144 19.38 0.42 -11.35
C GLY A 144 19.56 -0.80 -10.45
N LYS A 145 20.65 -1.56 -10.67
CA LYS A 145 21.25 -2.42 -9.64
C LYS A 145 21.89 -1.51 -8.57
N ILE A 146 21.84 -1.89 -7.30
CA ILE A 146 22.62 -1.17 -6.28
C ILE A 146 24.11 -1.43 -6.56
N PRO A 147 24.95 -0.38 -6.63
CA PRO A 147 26.38 -0.58 -6.77
C PRO A 147 26.90 -1.39 -5.56
N PRO A 148 27.86 -2.30 -5.76
CA PRO A 148 28.43 -3.07 -4.65
C PRO A 148 28.93 -2.11 -3.57
N LYS A 149 28.75 -2.50 -2.30
CA LYS A 149 29.32 -1.73 -1.18
C LYS A 149 30.85 -1.70 -1.32
N PRO A 150 31.51 -0.58 -0.96
CA PRO A 150 32.97 -0.51 -0.88
C PRO A 150 33.54 -1.57 0.07
#